data_AF-A0A3D1T0F2-F1
#
_entry.id   AF-A0A3D1T0F2-F1
#
_cell.length_a   1.000
_cell.length_b   1.000
_cell.length_c   1.000
_cell.angle_alpha   90.00
_cell.angle_beta   90.00
_cell.angle_gamma   90.00
#
_symmetry.space_group_name_H-M   'P 1'
#
loop_
_entity.id
_entity.type
_entity.pdbx_description
1 polymer ?
#
loop_
_entity_poly.entity_id
_entity_poly.type
_entity_poly.pdbx_seq_one_letter_code
_entity_poly.pdbx_strand_id
1 'polypeptide(L)'
;MPLGVQVQRQCNKEGFRLSVIELNQLTKYYGTVKGVENLNLAVERGEIFGFIGPNGAGKSTTIRVLMQLIFPTAGSFSIFGTKIAGDMPEIRRRIGFLPSEVNYYYGLSGRQLLQFSAAAYGVRNPVKMIENYAERLDLN
;
A
#
# COMPACT_ATOMS: atom_id res chain seq x y z
N MET A 1 -16.62 13.81 -18.55
CA MET A 1 -15.74 12.61 -18.58
C MET A 1 -15.41 12.25 -17.14
N PRO A 2 -15.60 11.01 -16.65
CA PRO A 2 -15.20 10.71 -15.28
C PRO A 2 -13.67 10.69 -15.22
N LEU A 3 -13.12 11.47 -14.29
CA LEU A 3 -11.70 11.51 -13.95
C LEU A 3 -11.34 10.21 -13.23
N GLY A 4 -11.32 9.11 -13.98
CA GLY A 4 -10.97 7.79 -13.47
C GLY A 4 -9.47 7.69 -13.24
N VAL A 5 -9.09 6.95 -12.20
CA VAL A 5 -7.73 6.40 -12.10
C VAL A 5 -7.43 5.63 -13.38
N GLN A 6 -6.39 6.04 -14.08
CA GLN A 6 -5.74 5.25 -15.12
C GLN A 6 -4.72 4.31 -14.48
N VAL A 7 -4.56 3.15 -15.10
CA VAL A 7 -3.74 2.05 -14.61
C VAL A 7 -2.54 1.86 -15.53
N GLN A 8 -1.33 1.82 -14.95
CA GLN A 8 -0.14 1.34 -15.64
C GLN A 8 0.39 0.07 -14.97
N ARG A 9 0.81 -0.90 -15.79
CA ARG A 9 1.30 -2.22 -15.38
C ARG A 9 2.64 -2.50 -16.06
N GLN A 10 3.60 -2.98 -15.29
CA GLN A 10 4.81 -3.60 -15.83
C GLN A 10 4.82 -5.06 -15.38
N CYS A 11 4.74 -5.98 -16.35
CA CYS A 11 4.61 -7.42 -16.10
C CYS A 11 5.96 -8.10 -16.37
N ASN A 12 6.48 -8.84 -15.39
CA ASN A 12 7.50 -9.86 -15.63
C ASN A 12 6.79 -11.14 -16.05
N LYS A 13 7.04 -11.60 -17.28
CA LYS A 13 6.52 -12.88 -17.77
C LYS A 13 7.22 -14.02 -17.01
N GLU A 14 6.46 -15.07 -16.69
CA GLU A 14 6.79 -16.31 -15.95
C GLU A 14 6.36 -16.30 -14.46
N GLY A 15 5.15 -16.83 -14.15
CA GLY A 15 4.70 -17.12 -12.79
C GLY A 15 3.18 -17.21 -12.59
N PHE A 16 2.73 -18.03 -11.62
CA PHE A 16 1.32 -18.27 -11.26
C PHE A 16 0.48 -16.98 -11.13
N ARG A 17 -0.68 -16.92 -11.82
CA ARG A 17 -1.68 -15.83 -11.79
C ARG A 17 -2.44 -15.76 -10.46
N LEU A 18 -1.75 -15.47 -9.36
CA LEU A 18 -2.38 -15.21 -8.06
C LEU A 18 -2.43 -13.71 -7.83
N SER A 19 -3.65 -13.16 -7.87
CA SER A 19 -3.88 -11.76 -7.47
C SER A 19 -3.64 -11.59 -5.97
N VAL A 20 -2.76 -10.66 -5.61
CA VAL A 20 -2.44 -10.31 -4.23
C VAL A 20 -3.30 -9.15 -3.72
N ILE A 21 -3.92 -8.40 -4.63
CA ILE A 21 -4.92 -7.37 -4.32
C ILE A 21 -6.06 -7.56 -5.30
N GLU A 22 -7.29 -7.62 -4.80
CA GLU A 22 -8.49 -7.60 -5.62
C GLU A 22 -9.49 -6.59 -5.06
N LEU A 23 -9.98 -5.68 -5.91
CA LEU A 23 -11.01 -4.71 -5.63
C LEU A 23 -12.23 -5.04 -6.50
N ASN A 24 -13.39 -5.21 -5.87
CA ASN A 24 -14.64 -5.52 -6.53
C ASN A 24 -15.64 -4.40 -6.25
N GLN A 25 -15.91 -3.59 -7.27
CA GLN A 25 -16.78 -2.41 -7.24
C GLN A 25 -16.49 -1.49 -6.04
N LEU A 26 -15.19 -1.32 -5.71
CA LEU A 26 -14.77 -0.58 -4.54
C LEU A 26 -15.25 0.87 -4.63
N THR A 27 -16.04 1.27 -3.64
CA THR A 27 -16.68 2.57 -3.60
C THR A 27 -16.47 3.20 -2.23
N LYS A 28 -16.00 4.45 -2.21
CA LYS A 28 -15.82 5.26 -1.00
C LYS A 28 -16.34 6.68 -1.21
N TYR A 29 -17.30 7.05 -0.37
CA TYR A 29 -17.76 8.42 -0.19
C TYR A 29 -17.37 8.94 1.19
N TYR A 30 -17.12 10.25 1.25
CA TYR A 30 -16.95 11.03 2.47
C TYR A 30 -18.16 11.94 2.63
N GLY A 31 -19.21 11.44 3.30
CA GLY A 31 -20.53 12.07 3.27
C GLY A 31 -21.06 12.05 1.83
N THR A 32 -21.27 13.23 1.25
CA THR A 32 -21.72 13.40 -0.14
C THR A 32 -20.57 13.49 -1.15
N VAL A 33 -19.32 13.64 -0.70
CA VAL A 33 -18.16 13.82 -1.57
C VAL A 33 -17.64 12.46 -2.04
N LYS A 34 -17.52 12.30 -3.35
CA LYS A 34 -16.97 11.09 -3.97
C LYS A 34 -15.45 11.02 -3.77
N GLY A 35 -14.98 9.94 -3.14
CA GLY A 35 -13.55 9.60 -3.07
C GLY A 35 -13.12 8.67 -4.20
N VAL A 36 -13.77 7.51 -4.31
CA VAL A 36 -13.64 6.57 -5.44
C VAL A 36 -14.98 5.85 -5.64
N GLU A 37 -15.31 5.44 -6.86
CA GLU A 37 -16.60 4.84 -7.18
C GLU A 37 -16.42 3.70 -8.19
N ASN A 38 -17.01 2.54 -7.89
CA ASN A 38 -17.04 1.35 -8.75
C ASN A 38 -15.68 0.91 -9.29
N LEU A 39 -14.62 1.03 -8.48
CA LEU A 39 -13.27 0.62 -8.90
C LEU A 39 -13.13 -0.90 -8.87
N ASN A 40 -12.86 -1.50 -10.03
CA ASN A 40 -12.46 -2.89 -10.16
C ASN A 40 -10.96 -2.95 -10.49
N LEU A 41 -10.21 -3.74 -9.73
CA LEU A 41 -8.76 -3.84 -9.89
C LEU A 41 -8.28 -5.19 -9.38
N ALA A 42 -7.44 -5.87 -10.16
CA ALA A 42 -6.65 -7.01 -9.70
C ALA A 42 -5.16 -6.71 -9.90
N VAL A 43 -4.34 -6.87 -8.87
CA VAL A 43 -2.88 -6.76 -8.94
C VAL A 43 -2.27 -8.11 -8.64
N GLU A 44 -1.43 -8.59 -9.55
CA GLU A 44 -0.80 -9.91 -9.45
C GLU A 44 0.46 -9.89 -8.57
N ARG A 45 0.84 -11.05 -8.05
CA ARG A 45 2.07 -11.18 -7.28
C ARG A 45 3.28 -10.80 -8.14
N GLY A 46 4.11 -9.87 -7.64
CA GLY A 46 5.32 -9.43 -8.32
C GLY A 46 5.09 -8.34 -9.38
N GLU A 47 3.85 -7.88 -9.54
CA GLU A 47 3.52 -6.80 -10.44
C GLU A 47 3.89 -5.43 -9.85
N ILE A 48 4.44 -4.55 -10.69
CA ILE A 48 4.56 -3.12 -10.38
C ILE A 48 3.35 -2.40 -10.96
N PHE A 49 2.61 -1.70 -10.10
CA PHE A 49 1.34 -1.07 -10.43
C PHE A 49 1.33 0.41 -10.06
N GLY A 50 0.85 1.26 -10.97
CA GLY A 50 0.73 2.71 -10.76
C GLY A 50 -0.70 3.23 -10.93
N PHE A 51 -1.14 4.07 -9.98
CA PHE A 51 -2.35 4.90 -10.08
C PHE A 51 -2.02 6.22 -10.77
N ILE A 52 -2.61 6.51 -11.93
CA ILE A 52 -2.37 7.74 -12.68
C ILE A 52 -3.67 8.53 -12.80
N GLY A 53 -3.60 9.85 -12.62
CA GLY A 53 -4.76 10.71 -12.77
C GLY A 53 -4.60 12.04 -12.02
N PRO A 54 -5.49 13.00 -12.22
CA PRO A 54 -5.43 14.31 -11.57
C PRO A 54 -5.70 14.22 -10.07
N ASN A 55 -5.49 15.33 -9.36
CA ASN A 55 -5.89 15.46 -7.96
C ASN A 55 -7.40 15.24 -7.83
N GLY A 56 -7.82 14.53 -6.79
CA GLY A 56 -9.22 14.15 -6.59
C GLY A 56 -9.69 12.92 -7.39
N ALA A 57 -8.85 12.30 -8.24
CA ALA A 57 -9.23 11.08 -8.97
C ALA A 57 -9.40 9.82 -8.08
N GLY A 58 -9.15 9.91 -6.77
CA GLY A 58 -9.32 8.80 -5.83
C GLY A 58 -8.08 7.97 -5.53
N LYS A 59 -6.90 8.31 -6.09
CA LYS A 59 -5.63 7.58 -5.88
C LYS A 59 -5.31 7.38 -4.40
N SER A 60 -5.20 8.47 -3.64
CA SER A 60 -4.89 8.43 -2.22
C SER A 60 -6.00 7.78 -1.40
N THR A 61 -7.26 7.91 -1.82
CA THR A 61 -8.39 7.21 -1.20
C THR A 61 -8.25 5.70 -1.36
N THR A 62 -7.95 5.21 -2.56
CA THR A 62 -7.72 3.78 -2.81
C THR A 62 -6.54 3.25 -1.99
N ILE A 63 -5.41 3.97 -1.96
CA ILE A 63 -4.26 3.59 -1.13
C ILE A 63 -4.64 3.49 0.35
N ARG A 64 -5.39 4.47 0.89
CA ARG A 64 -5.85 4.46 2.29
C ARG A 64 -6.80 3.29 2.59
N VAL A 65 -7.64 2.88 1.64
CA VAL A 65 -8.47 1.67 1.77
C VAL A 65 -7.61 0.41 1.83
N LEU A 66 -6.62 0.28 0.94
CA LEU A 66 -5.70 -0.86 0.94
C LEU A 66 -4.87 -0.94 2.23
N MET A 67 -4.52 0.21 2.82
CA MET A 67 -3.86 0.29 4.12
C MET A 67 -4.80 0.06 5.31
N GLN A 68 -6.09 -0.15 5.06
CA GLN A 68 -7.14 -0.30 6.07
C GLN A 68 -7.26 0.91 7.01
N LEU A 69 -6.83 2.09 6.57
CA LEU A 69 -6.95 3.35 7.31
C LEU A 69 -8.37 3.93 7.22
N ILE A 70 -9.09 3.55 6.17
CA ILE A 70 -10.50 3.84 5.93
C ILE A 70 -11.14 2.63 5.29
N PHE A 71 -12.47 2.50 5.42
CA PHE A 71 -13.22 1.40 4.82
C PHE A 71 -14.13 1.87 3.68
N PRO A 72 -14.35 1.04 2.65
CA PRO A 72 -15.29 1.35 1.59
C PRO A 72 -16.69 1.62 2.15
N THR A 73 -17.42 2.49 1.46
CA THR A 73 -18.87 2.69 1.67
C THR A 73 -19.66 1.53 1.05
N ALA A 74 -19.17 0.97 -0.07
CA ALA A 74 -19.76 -0.18 -0.75
C ALA A 74 -18.70 -0.96 -1.54
N GLY A 75 -19.04 -2.18 -1.95
CA GLY A 75 -18.11 -3.10 -2.61
C GLY A 75 -17.26 -3.89 -1.62
N SER A 76 -16.24 -4.57 -2.14
CA SER A 76 -15.35 -5.39 -1.31
C SER A 76 -13.93 -5.43 -1.86
N PHE A 77 -12.99 -5.87 -1.02
CA PHE A 77 -11.63 -6.11 -1.44
C PHE A 77 -10.98 -7.25 -0.68
N SER A 78 -9.97 -7.85 -1.30
CA SER A 78 -9.11 -8.88 -0.70
C SER A 78 -7.65 -8.48 -0.84
N ILE A 79 -6.84 -8.89 0.14
CA ILE A 79 -5.38 -8.76 0.12
C ILE A 79 -4.78 -10.10 0.49
N PHE A 80 -3.85 -10.60 -0.31
CA PHE A 80 -3.23 -11.92 -0.19
C PHE A 80 -4.26 -13.08 -0.14
N GLY A 81 -5.36 -12.96 -0.88
CA GLY A 81 -6.46 -13.93 -0.89
C GLY A 81 -7.41 -13.84 0.31
N THR A 82 -7.15 -12.95 1.27
CA THR A 82 -8.02 -12.74 2.43
C THR A 82 -8.97 -11.58 2.17
N LYS A 83 -10.28 -11.84 2.22
CA LYS A 83 -11.31 -10.79 2.16
C LYS A 83 -11.21 -9.91 3.41
N ILE A 84 -11.12 -8.59 3.23
CA ILE A 84 -10.98 -7.66 4.34
C ILE A 84 -12.36 -7.26 4.86
N ALA A 85 -12.55 -7.42 6.18
CA ALA A 85 -13.79 -7.14 6.89
C ALA A 85 -13.51 -6.30 8.14
N GLY A 86 -13.05 -5.06 7.95
CA GLY A 86 -12.65 -4.16 9.04
C GLY A 86 -11.14 -4.15 9.27
N ASP A 87 -10.72 -3.81 10.49
CA ASP A 87 -9.31 -3.74 10.87
C ASP A 87 -8.73 -5.15 11.06
N MET A 88 -7.71 -5.48 10.26
CA MET A 88 -7.01 -6.77 10.25
C MET A 88 -5.50 -6.51 10.38
N PRO A 89 -4.98 -6.31 11.61
CA PRO A 89 -3.58 -5.95 11.87
C PRO A 89 -2.57 -6.94 11.30
N GLU A 90 -2.90 -8.23 11.27
CA GLU A 90 -2.08 -9.31 10.72
C GLU A 90 -1.86 -9.18 9.21
N ILE A 91 -2.87 -8.69 8.47
CA ILE A 91 -2.74 -8.38 7.05
C ILE A 91 -1.92 -7.10 6.88
N ARG A 92 -2.20 -6.05 7.66
CA ARG A 92 -1.48 -4.78 7.59
C ARG A 92 0.01 -4.92 7.89
N ARG A 93 0.41 -5.81 8.80
CA ARG A 93 1.83 -6.14 9.08
C ARG A 93 2.59 -6.65 7.86
N ARG A 94 1.90 -7.16 6.84
CA ARG A 94 2.49 -7.67 5.60
C ARG A 94 2.62 -6.60 4.51
N ILE A 95 2.22 -5.36 4.80
CA ILE A 95 2.19 -4.27 3.83
C ILE A 95 3.16 -3.17 4.26
N GLY A 96 4.05 -2.78 3.35
CA GLY A 96 4.89 -1.59 3.52
C GLY A 96 4.20 -0.36 2.94
N PHE A 97 4.20 0.75 3.68
CA PHE A 97 3.65 2.03 3.23
C PHE A 97 4.67 3.14 3.38
N LEU A 98 4.95 3.84 2.29
CA LEU A 98 5.77 5.05 2.27
C LEU A 98 4.84 6.24 1.93
N PRO A 99 4.53 7.10 2.91
CA PRO A 99 3.71 8.28 2.65
C PRO A 99 4.48 9.31 1.81
N SER A 100 3.75 10.19 1.12
CA SER A 100 4.34 11.28 0.32
C SER A 100 5.06 12.32 1.18
N GLU A 101 4.56 12.54 2.39
CA GLU A 101 5.19 13.37 3.41
C GLU A 101 5.58 12.46 4.57
N VAL A 102 6.85 12.46 4.94
CA VAL A 102 7.36 11.64 6.03
C VAL A 102 7.82 12.53 7.18
N ASN A 103 7.15 12.43 8.32
CA ASN A 103 7.60 13.04 9.57
C ASN A 103 8.39 12.01 10.35
N TYR A 104 9.70 11.99 10.14
CA TYR A 104 10.60 11.14 10.92
C TYR A 104 10.72 11.65 12.36
N TYR A 105 11.03 10.75 13.28
CA TYR A 105 11.35 11.11 14.65
C TYR A 105 12.58 12.03 14.65
N TYR A 106 12.40 13.25 15.16
CA TYR A 106 13.48 14.23 15.28
C TYR A 106 14.66 13.63 16.05
N GLY A 107 15.85 13.77 15.49
CA GLY A 107 17.10 13.33 16.13
C GLY A 107 17.51 11.88 15.87
N LEU A 108 16.77 11.12 15.06
CA LEU A 108 17.22 9.79 14.62
C LEU A 108 18.05 9.87 13.32
N SER A 109 19.18 9.17 13.29
CA SER A 109 19.92 8.88 12.05
C SER A 109 19.15 7.88 11.18
N GLY A 110 19.52 7.76 9.90
CA GLY A 110 18.91 6.79 9.00
C GLY A 110 19.07 5.35 9.49
N ARG A 111 20.23 4.98 10.03
CA ARG A 111 20.44 3.69 10.71
C ARG A 111 19.51 3.49 11.90
N GLN A 112 19.36 4.51 12.75
CA GLN A 112 18.49 4.42 13.93
C GLN A 112 17.02 4.28 13.55
N LEU A 113 16.59 4.94 12.47
CA LEU A 113 15.24 4.77 11.92
C LEU A 113 15.01 3.35 11.39
N LEU A 114 16.00 2.75 10.71
CA LEU A 114 15.93 1.36 10.25
C LEU A 114 15.86 0.38 11.43
N GLN A 115 16.65 0.62 12.49
CA GLN A 115 16.60 -0.16 13.74
C GLN A 115 15.22 -0.06 14.41
N PHE A 116 14.70 1.16 14.56
CA PHE A 116 13.37 1.40 15.11
C PHE A 116 12.28 0.67 14.31
N SER A 117 12.33 0.80 12.98
CA SER A 117 11.36 0.16 12.09
C SER A 117 11.45 -1.37 12.15
N ALA A 118 12.65 -1.94 12.14
CA ALA A 118 12.85 -3.38 12.28
C ALA A 118 12.27 -3.93 13.59
N ALA A 119 12.46 -3.20 14.70
CA ALA A 119 11.87 -3.54 16.00
C ALA A 119 10.34 -3.46 15.96
N ALA A 120 9.77 -2.39 15.41
CA ALA A 120 8.32 -2.18 15.32
C ALA A 120 7.62 -3.26 14.47
N TYR A 121 8.26 -3.74 13.40
CA TYR A 121 7.74 -4.81 12.54
C TYR A 121 8.12 -6.23 13.02
N GLY A 122 8.86 -6.36 14.13
CA GLY A 122 9.23 -7.66 14.70
C GLY A 122 10.22 -8.46 13.84
N VAL A 123 11.11 -7.78 13.10
CA VAL A 123 12.12 -8.43 12.26
C VAL A 123 13.15 -9.12 13.16
N ARG A 124 13.33 -10.43 12.95
CA ARG A 124 14.32 -11.22 13.70
C ARG A 124 15.72 -11.02 13.13
N ASN A 125 16.70 -10.81 14.00
CA ASN A 125 18.12 -10.65 13.65
C ASN A 125 18.36 -9.60 12.53
N PRO A 126 17.89 -8.35 12.68
CA PRO A 126 17.85 -7.39 11.59
C PRO A 126 19.22 -6.78 11.24
N VAL A 127 20.27 -7.03 12.02
CA VAL A 127 21.58 -6.38 11.91
C VAL A 127 22.11 -6.40 10.46
N LYS A 128 22.22 -7.58 9.84
CA LYS A 128 22.74 -7.69 8.45
C LYS A 128 21.87 -6.94 7.42
N MET A 129 20.55 -6.96 7.61
CA MET A 129 19.60 -6.27 6.73
C MET A 129 19.74 -4.74 6.87
N ILE A 130 19.85 -4.25 8.11
CA ILE A 130 20.03 -2.83 8.40
C ILE A 130 21.34 -2.33 7.80
N GLU A 131 22.45 -3.05 7.99
CA GLU A 131 23.74 -2.68 7.40
C GLU A 131 23.67 -2.63 5.87
N ASN A 132 23.03 -3.63 5.23
CA ASN A 132 22.87 -3.64 3.79
C ASN A 132 22.03 -2.45 3.28
N TYR A 133 20.94 -2.10 3.96
CA TYR A 133 20.11 -0.96 3.55
C TYR A 133 20.77 0.38 3.86
N ALA A 134 21.49 0.50 4.97
CA ALA A 134 22.23 1.70 5.32
C ALA A 134 23.30 2.01 4.26
N GLU A 135 24.05 1.01 3.82
CA GLU A 135 25.03 1.14 2.74
C GLU A 135 24.36 1.52 1.41
N ARG A 136 23.31 0.79 1.01
CA ARG A 136 22.63 1.02 -0.28
C ARG A 136 21.93 2.37 -0.39
N LEU A 137 21.51 2.93 0.73
CA LEU A 137 20.77 4.19 0.81
C LEU A 137 21.63 5.35 1.30
N ASP A 138 22.94 5.14 1.48
CA ASP A 138 23.89 6.13 1.98
C ASP A 138 23.45 6.77 3.31
N LEU A 139 23.00 5.92 4.25
CA LEU A 139 22.53 6.33 5.57
C LEU A 139 23.67 6.15 6.58
N ASN A 140 24.24 7.27 7.04
CA ASN A 140 25.21 7.30 8.15
C ASN A 140 24.64 6.68 9.44
#